data_AF-A0A0F9Z337-F1
#
_entry.id   AF-A0A0F9Z337-F1
#
_cell.length_a   1.000
_cell.length_b   1.000
_cell.length_c   1.000
_cell.angle_alpha   90.00
_cell.angle_beta   90.00
_cell.angle_gamma   90.00
#
_symmetry.space_group_name_H-M   'P 1'
#
loop_
_entity.id
_entity.type
_entity.pdbx_description
1 polymer ?
#
loop_
_entity_poly.entity_id
_entity_poly.type
_entity_poly.pdbx_seq_one_letter_code
_entity_poly.pdbx_strand_id
1 'polypeptide(L)'
;MDKDFKDFLEKVKSLPLELYEDFMYSCKYFHLALKEINNLELSAEMVYIRLVSAIEKLTSSGFKEHKSKLKKTLSKKINESGLNNKEKEAFINIIALYGSTDFFVDSCLKYSKGFFDDINYILDLPNPSFIQDHRITKSESKKYIKNIYTARSQYLHAGSSMNLSSYDLLCIKKTEIGVLKYDINFKISEGEEDETIIVKGGFKKYTTKNILPYLHWFERLVNECISNFLNEDSNKVL
;
A
#
# COMPACT_ATOMS: atom_id res chain seq x y z
N MET A 1 -27.62 3.67 18.16
CA MET A 1 -26.26 3.56 17.59
C MET A 1 -25.97 2.08 17.46
N ASP A 2 -25.50 1.64 16.30
CA ASP A 2 -25.09 0.26 16.07
C ASP A 2 -24.07 -0.18 17.13
N LYS A 3 -24.21 -1.39 17.67
CA LYS A 3 -23.30 -1.93 18.70
C LYS A 3 -21.87 -1.97 18.14
N ASP A 4 -21.72 -2.36 16.89
CA ASP A 4 -20.40 -2.49 16.25
C ASP A 4 -19.73 -1.13 16.09
N PHE A 5 -20.51 -0.09 15.75
CA PHE A 5 -19.99 1.27 15.68
C PHE A 5 -19.60 1.83 17.05
N LYS A 6 -20.38 1.53 18.09
CA LYS A 6 -20.03 1.91 19.47
C LYS A 6 -18.73 1.24 19.91
N ASP A 7 -18.58 -0.05 19.67
CA ASP A 7 -17.40 -0.83 20.02
C ASP A 7 -16.15 -0.32 19.27
N PHE A 8 -16.31 0.05 17.99
CA PHE A 8 -15.27 0.73 17.22
C PHE A 8 -14.83 2.06 17.86
N LEU A 9 -15.78 2.92 18.22
CA LEU A 9 -15.45 4.22 18.83
C LEU A 9 -14.72 4.06 20.17
N GLU A 10 -15.11 3.08 20.98
CA GLU A 10 -14.43 2.81 22.25
C GLU A 10 -12.99 2.32 22.04
N LYS A 11 -12.73 1.45 21.04
CA LYS A 11 -11.36 1.05 20.68
C LYS A 11 -10.50 2.22 20.20
N VAL A 12 -11.08 3.11 19.41
CA VAL A 12 -10.36 4.31 18.93
C VAL A 12 -10.02 5.23 20.10
N LYS A 13 -10.96 5.45 21.04
CA LYS A 13 -10.72 6.26 22.25
C LYS A 13 -9.67 5.67 23.17
N SER A 14 -9.50 4.35 23.20
CA SER A 14 -8.52 3.70 24.06
C SER A 14 -7.08 3.77 23.52
N LEU A 15 -6.87 4.32 22.32
CA LEU A 15 -5.51 4.48 21.78
C LEU A 15 -4.72 5.55 22.57
N PRO A 16 -3.42 5.32 22.83
CA PRO A 16 -2.51 6.36 23.28
C PRO A 16 -2.55 7.56 22.33
N LEU A 17 -2.39 8.78 22.86
CA LEU A 17 -2.54 10.01 22.06
C LEU A 17 -1.73 10.01 20.76
N GLU A 18 -0.47 9.53 20.82
CA GLU A 18 0.40 9.43 19.63
C GLU A 18 -0.17 8.48 18.57
N LEU A 19 -0.71 7.32 18.98
CA LEU A 19 -1.33 6.35 18.08
C LEU A 19 -2.70 6.81 17.59
N TYR A 20 -3.43 7.56 18.42
CA TYR A 20 -4.72 8.15 18.06
C TYR A 20 -4.58 9.14 16.89
N GLU A 21 -3.64 10.08 16.98
CA GLU A 21 -3.42 11.05 15.90
C GLU A 21 -3.02 10.35 14.59
N ASP A 22 -2.06 9.43 14.66
CA ASP A 22 -1.57 8.63 13.54
C ASP A 22 -2.71 7.82 12.89
N PHE A 23 -3.56 7.20 13.71
CA PHE A 23 -4.75 6.48 13.25
C PHE A 23 -5.75 7.41 12.55
N MET A 24 -6.06 8.57 13.13
CA MET A 24 -7.01 9.52 12.53
C MET A 24 -6.50 10.07 11.19
N TYR A 25 -5.19 10.33 11.06
CA TYR A 25 -4.59 10.70 9.79
C TYR A 25 -4.65 9.56 8.76
N SER A 26 -4.42 8.32 9.20
CA SER A 26 -4.57 7.13 8.34
C SER A 26 -5.98 7.04 7.76
N CYS A 27 -7.01 7.12 8.62
CA CYS A 27 -8.42 7.13 8.20
C CYS A 27 -8.74 8.28 7.25
N LYS A 28 -8.18 9.48 7.48
CA LYS A 28 -8.36 10.63 6.58
C LYS A 28 -7.79 10.36 5.19
N TYR A 29 -6.58 9.80 5.09
CA TYR A 29 -5.98 9.47 3.78
C TYR A 29 -6.77 8.38 3.07
N PHE A 30 -7.20 7.35 3.79
CA PHE A 30 -8.03 6.27 3.25
C PHE A 30 -9.37 6.80 2.73
N HIS A 31 -10.08 7.62 3.50
CA HIS A 31 -11.33 8.27 3.07
C HIS A 31 -11.15 9.12 1.81
N LEU A 32 -10.06 9.87 1.71
CA LEU A 32 -9.77 10.65 0.52
C LEU A 32 -9.51 9.74 -0.69
N ALA A 33 -8.79 8.62 -0.52
CA ALA A 33 -8.63 7.63 -1.58
C ALA A 33 -9.99 7.06 -2.05
N LEU A 34 -10.89 6.69 -1.13
CA LEU A 34 -12.22 6.19 -1.47
C LEU A 34 -13.06 7.22 -2.24
N LYS A 35 -12.98 8.50 -1.86
CA LYS A 35 -13.65 9.57 -2.62
C LYS A 35 -13.13 9.67 -4.05
N GLU A 36 -11.83 9.55 -4.24
CA GLU A 36 -11.21 9.64 -5.57
C GLU A 36 -11.55 8.44 -6.46
N ILE A 37 -11.55 7.23 -5.89
CA ILE A 37 -12.02 6.02 -6.57
C ILE A 37 -13.44 6.22 -7.11
N ASN A 38 -14.32 6.80 -6.30
CA ASN A 38 -15.73 6.99 -6.66
C ASN A 38 -15.96 8.16 -7.63
N ASN A 39 -15.08 9.17 -7.63
CA ASN A 39 -15.32 10.40 -8.37
C ASN A 39 -14.85 10.38 -9.84
N LEU A 40 -14.16 9.34 -10.33
CA LEU A 40 -13.69 9.17 -11.73
C LEU A 40 -12.83 10.30 -12.35
N GLU A 41 -12.72 11.46 -11.70
CA GLU A 41 -12.04 12.65 -12.21
C GLU A 41 -10.55 12.70 -11.86
N LEU A 42 -10.09 11.87 -10.90
CA LEU A 42 -8.72 11.91 -10.39
C LEU A 42 -7.90 10.72 -10.88
N SER A 43 -6.60 10.96 -11.04
CA SER A 43 -5.66 9.98 -11.56
C SER A 43 -5.45 8.85 -10.53
N ALA A 44 -5.39 7.59 -10.98
CA ALA A 44 -5.23 6.45 -10.08
C ALA A 44 -3.91 6.50 -9.29
N GLU A 45 -2.90 7.21 -9.78
CA GLU A 45 -1.66 7.50 -9.05
C GLU A 45 -1.93 8.24 -7.74
N MET A 46 -2.84 9.21 -7.72
CA MET A 46 -3.21 9.93 -6.50
C MET A 46 -3.86 9.01 -5.46
N VAL A 47 -4.68 8.06 -5.92
CA VAL A 47 -5.28 7.06 -5.04
C VAL A 47 -4.19 6.18 -4.42
N TYR A 48 -3.25 5.67 -5.22
CA TYR A 48 -2.12 4.90 -4.72
C TYR A 48 -1.28 5.69 -3.71
N ILE A 49 -0.99 6.96 -4.00
CA ILE A 49 -0.25 7.85 -3.09
C ILE A 49 -0.98 7.95 -1.75
N ARG A 50 -2.30 8.15 -1.76
CA ARG A 50 -3.10 8.26 -0.53
C ARG A 50 -3.17 6.95 0.25
N LEU A 51 -3.36 5.81 -0.44
CA LEU A 51 -3.38 4.49 0.19
C LEU A 51 -2.03 4.15 0.84
N VAL A 52 -0.90 4.43 0.18
CA VAL A 52 0.43 4.31 0.79
C VAL A 52 0.56 5.23 2.00
N SER A 53 0.14 6.49 1.86
CA SER A 53 0.21 7.47 2.97
C SER A 53 -0.65 7.07 4.17
N ALA A 54 -1.78 6.38 3.95
CA ALA A 54 -2.61 5.85 5.02
C ALA A 54 -1.84 4.82 5.86
N ILE A 55 -1.15 3.87 5.23
CA ILE A 55 -0.35 2.86 5.94
C ILE A 55 0.89 3.49 6.60
N GLU A 56 1.57 4.42 5.92
CA GLU A 56 2.73 5.12 6.49
C GLU A 56 2.36 5.87 7.77
N LYS A 57 1.18 6.51 7.80
CA LYS A 57 0.65 7.16 9.01
C LYS A 57 0.18 6.19 10.06
N LEU A 58 -0.44 5.09 9.67
CA LEU A 58 -0.85 4.05 10.62
C LEU A 58 0.33 3.50 11.43
N THR A 59 1.52 3.51 10.83
CA THR A 59 2.71 2.85 11.39
C THR A 59 3.87 3.80 11.70
N SER A 60 3.64 5.13 11.67
CA SER A 60 4.71 6.14 11.85
C SER A 60 5.39 6.10 13.22
N SER A 61 4.67 5.73 14.27
CA SER A 61 5.25 5.47 15.59
C SER A 61 6.27 4.31 15.54
N GLY A 62 5.94 3.22 14.84
CA GLY A 62 6.81 2.06 14.63
C GLY A 62 8.01 2.32 13.70
N PHE A 63 7.87 3.21 12.71
CA PHE A 63 8.96 3.60 11.80
C PHE A 63 10.18 4.16 12.58
N LYS A 64 9.93 4.82 13.72
CA LYS A 64 10.99 5.37 14.58
C LYS A 64 11.84 4.28 15.25
N GLU A 65 11.27 3.10 15.46
CA GLU A 65 11.91 2.01 16.21
C GLU A 65 12.66 1.00 15.34
N HIS A 66 12.48 0.99 14.01
CA HIS A 66 13.16 0.04 13.12
C HIS A 66 14.68 0.33 13.05
N LYS A 67 15.38 -0.07 14.11
CA LYS A 67 16.80 0.11 14.36
C LYS A 67 17.54 -1.02 13.67
N SER A 68 17.75 -0.89 12.36
CA SER A 68 18.71 -1.77 11.69
C SER A 68 20.10 -1.59 12.34
N LYS A 69 20.85 -2.68 12.51
CA LYS A 69 22.24 -2.63 13.02
C LYS A 69 23.08 -1.65 12.19
N LEU A 70 22.78 -1.54 10.90
CA LEU A 70 23.39 -0.59 9.97
C LEU A 70 23.07 0.87 10.35
N LYS A 71 21.83 1.22 10.67
CA LYS A 71 21.42 2.57 11.10
C LYS A 71 22.21 3.03 12.33
N LYS A 72 22.36 2.17 13.35
CA LYS A 72 23.18 2.48 14.54
C LYS A 72 24.65 2.74 14.19
N THR A 73 25.23 1.88 13.35
CA THR A 73 26.64 2.02 12.91
C THR A 73 26.84 3.30 12.11
N LEU A 74 25.94 3.61 11.17
CA LEU A 74 26.03 4.81 10.35
C LEU A 74 25.82 6.08 11.17
N SER A 75 24.82 6.13 12.05
CA SER A 75 24.60 7.28 12.95
C SER A 75 25.81 7.54 13.85
N LYS A 76 26.44 6.48 14.38
CA LYS A 76 27.69 6.62 15.16
C LYS A 76 28.82 7.23 14.33
N LYS A 77 29.08 6.69 13.13
CA LYS A 77 30.11 7.21 12.22
C LYS A 77 29.86 8.66 11.78
N ILE A 78 28.61 9.04 11.57
CA ILE A 78 28.23 10.43 11.24
C ILE A 78 28.49 11.35 12.43
N ASN A 79 28.13 10.94 13.65
CA ASN A 79 28.39 11.74 14.84
C ASN A 79 29.88 11.94 15.09
N GLU A 80 30.69 10.93 14.82
CA GLU A 80 32.16 10.95 14.91
C GLU A 80 32.84 11.69 13.74
N SER A 81 32.10 12.02 12.68
CA SER A 81 32.65 12.75 11.53
C SER A 81 32.88 14.23 11.83
N GLY A 82 33.77 14.85 11.05
CA GLY A 82 34.03 16.30 11.05
C GLY A 82 32.93 17.15 10.39
N LEU A 83 31.78 16.57 10.05
CA LEU A 83 30.64 17.29 9.47
C LEU A 83 30.07 18.31 10.44
N ASN A 84 29.48 19.38 9.92
CA ASN A 84 28.75 20.34 10.74
C ASN A 84 27.37 19.77 11.15
N ASN A 85 26.70 20.43 12.10
CA ASN A 85 25.43 19.93 12.65
C ASN A 85 24.32 19.80 11.58
N LYS A 86 24.26 20.72 10.61
CA LYS A 86 23.25 20.67 9.54
C LYS A 86 23.47 19.47 8.62
N GLU A 87 24.72 19.18 8.27
CA GLU A 87 25.08 18.01 7.47
C GLU A 87 24.79 16.72 8.23
N LYS A 88 25.15 16.65 9.52
CA LYS A 88 24.85 15.49 10.38
C LYS A 88 23.35 15.22 10.43
N GLU A 89 22.54 16.27 10.63
CA GLU A 89 21.09 16.18 10.63
C GLU A 89 20.54 15.68 9.29
N ALA A 90 21.04 16.21 8.17
CA ALA A 90 20.65 15.75 6.84
C ALA A 90 20.96 14.25 6.62
N PHE A 91 22.15 13.79 7.01
CA PHE A 91 22.51 12.36 6.90
C PHE A 91 21.69 11.48 7.84
N ILE A 92 21.41 11.93 9.06
CA ILE A 92 20.53 11.21 9.99
C ILE A 92 19.13 11.07 9.39
N ASN A 93 18.60 12.11 8.75
CA ASN A 93 17.32 12.07 8.06
C ASN A 93 17.33 11.11 6.87
N ILE A 94 18.39 11.10 6.05
CA ILE A 94 18.55 10.13 4.94
C ILE A 94 18.59 8.70 5.48
N ILE A 95 19.32 8.44 6.56
CA ILE A 95 19.39 7.11 7.17
C ILE A 95 18.05 6.73 7.81
N ALA A 96 17.28 7.70 8.30
CA ALA A 96 15.94 7.43 8.81
C ALA A 96 15.01 6.89 7.72
N LEU A 97 15.22 7.26 6.45
CA LEU A 97 14.51 6.72 5.30
C LEU A 97 15.03 5.34 4.85
N TYR A 98 16.21 4.92 5.31
CA TYR A 98 16.80 3.63 4.95
C TYR A 98 16.01 2.48 5.56
N GLY A 99 15.53 1.57 4.72
CA GLY A 99 14.66 0.46 5.13
C GLY A 99 13.18 0.85 5.26
N SER A 100 12.80 2.06 4.85
CA SER A 100 11.39 2.48 4.85
C SER A 100 10.50 1.56 4.00
N THR A 101 11.00 1.11 2.85
CA THR A 101 10.30 0.11 2.02
C THR A 101 10.08 -1.21 2.74
N ASP A 102 11.11 -1.75 3.40
CA ASP A 102 10.99 -3.04 4.10
C ASP A 102 10.05 -2.92 5.30
N PHE A 103 10.15 -1.82 6.06
CA PHE A 103 9.23 -1.54 7.16
C PHE A 103 7.78 -1.40 6.68
N PHE A 104 7.55 -0.67 5.58
CA PHE A 104 6.23 -0.52 4.98
C PHE A 104 5.65 -1.89 4.59
N VAL A 105 6.46 -2.70 3.92
CA VAL A 105 6.09 -4.05 3.51
C VAL A 105 5.77 -4.93 4.71
N ASP A 106 6.64 -4.96 5.72
CA ASP A 106 6.45 -5.76 6.93
C ASP A 106 5.22 -5.29 7.72
N SER A 107 4.93 -3.99 7.73
CA SER A 107 3.73 -3.40 8.32
C SER A 107 2.46 -3.88 7.62
N CYS A 108 2.41 -3.82 6.29
CA CYS A 108 1.29 -4.36 5.53
C CYS A 108 1.10 -5.85 5.82
N LEU A 109 2.18 -6.64 5.83
CA LEU A 109 2.09 -8.08 6.09
C LEU A 109 1.64 -8.41 7.52
N LYS A 110 2.05 -7.60 8.50
CA LYS A 110 1.62 -7.72 9.90
C LYS A 110 0.11 -7.49 10.02
N TYR A 111 -0.39 -6.38 9.51
CA TYR A 111 -1.79 -5.98 9.73
C TYR A 111 -2.78 -6.54 8.68
N SER A 112 -2.32 -7.29 7.67
CA SER A 112 -3.19 -7.96 6.68
C SER A 112 -3.55 -9.40 7.06
N LYS A 113 -3.56 -9.73 8.37
CA LYS A 113 -3.93 -11.06 8.86
C LYS A 113 -5.35 -11.41 8.40
N GLY A 114 -5.55 -12.60 7.82
CA GLY A 114 -6.84 -13.05 7.29
C GLY A 114 -7.16 -12.56 5.87
N PHE A 115 -6.55 -11.47 5.39
CA PHE A 115 -6.79 -10.92 4.05
C PHE A 115 -6.55 -11.95 2.92
N PHE A 116 -5.45 -12.69 3.02
CA PHE A 116 -5.05 -13.68 2.02
C PHE A 116 -5.72 -15.04 2.21
N ASP A 117 -6.40 -15.23 3.34
CA ASP A 117 -7.04 -16.49 3.71
C ASP A 117 -8.55 -16.47 3.40
N ASP A 118 -9.15 -15.27 3.33
CA ASP A 118 -10.55 -15.11 2.96
C ASP A 118 -10.77 -15.52 1.50
N ILE A 119 -11.45 -16.65 1.29
CA ILE A 119 -11.87 -17.15 -0.03
C ILE A 119 -13.33 -16.78 -0.32
N ASN A 120 -14.10 -16.39 0.70
CA ASN A 120 -15.54 -16.21 0.59
C ASN A 120 -15.87 -15.02 -0.31
N TYR A 121 -15.05 -13.98 -0.28
CA TYR A 121 -15.24 -12.85 -1.19
C TYR A 121 -15.10 -13.24 -2.69
N ILE A 122 -14.42 -14.35 -3.01
CA ILE A 122 -14.21 -14.83 -4.38
C ILE A 122 -15.43 -15.56 -4.92
N LEU A 123 -16.18 -16.23 -4.04
CA LEU A 123 -17.33 -17.06 -4.41
C LEU A 123 -18.51 -16.25 -4.95
N ASP A 124 -18.61 -14.98 -4.55
CA ASP A 124 -19.67 -14.07 -4.99
C ASP A 124 -19.33 -13.32 -6.29
N LEU A 125 -18.19 -13.62 -6.92
CA LEU A 125 -17.69 -12.91 -8.10
C LEU A 125 -18.07 -13.62 -9.40
N PRO A 126 -18.29 -12.87 -10.50
CA PRO A 126 -18.42 -13.47 -11.81
C PRO A 126 -17.09 -14.13 -12.19
N ASN A 127 -17.15 -15.41 -12.53
CA ASN A 127 -16.01 -16.28 -12.87
C ASN A 127 -15.00 -16.52 -11.71
N PRO A 128 -15.41 -17.20 -10.61
CA PRO A 128 -14.56 -17.47 -9.45
C PRO A 128 -13.29 -18.25 -9.79
N SER A 129 -13.38 -19.19 -10.74
CA SER A 129 -12.26 -20.04 -11.17
C SER A 129 -11.11 -19.21 -11.74
N PHE A 130 -11.42 -18.28 -12.66
CA PHE A 130 -10.42 -17.39 -13.23
C PHE A 130 -9.77 -16.50 -12.16
N ILE A 131 -10.56 -15.94 -11.25
CA ILE A 131 -10.06 -15.07 -10.18
C ILE A 131 -9.18 -15.85 -9.20
N GLN A 132 -9.54 -17.09 -8.90
CA GLN A 132 -8.75 -17.97 -8.05
C GLN A 132 -7.36 -18.24 -8.63
N ASP A 133 -7.27 -18.50 -9.94
CA ASP A 133 -6.00 -18.78 -10.63
C ASP A 133 -5.08 -17.56 -10.73
N HIS A 134 -5.66 -16.36 -10.67
CA HIS A 134 -4.96 -15.10 -10.82
C HIS A 134 -4.88 -14.31 -9.50
N ARG A 135 -5.29 -14.86 -8.37
CA ARG A 135 -5.24 -14.14 -7.08
C ARG A 135 -3.78 -13.88 -6.67
N ILE A 136 -3.50 -12.67 -6.19
CA ILE A 136 -2.23 -12.40 -5.48
C ILE A 136 -2.23 -13.19 -4.17
N THR A 137 -1.36 -14.19 -4.10
CA THR A 137 -1.21 -15.04 -2.93
C THR A 137 -0.40 -14.37 -1.82
N LYS A 138 -0.48 -14.90 -0.60
CA LYS A 138 0.33 -14.42 0.53
C LYS A 138 1.84 -14.45 0.22
N SER A 139 2.33 -15.49 -0.45
CA SER A 139 3.75 -15.61 -0.84
C SER A 139 4.17 -14.55 -1.86
N GLU A 140 3.26 -14.11 -2.72
CA GLU A 140 3.50 -13.07 -3.72
C GLU A 140 3.29 -11.65 -3.19
N SER A 141 2.47 -11.47 -2.15
CA SER A 141 2.07 -10.16 -1.63
C SER A 141 3.24 -9.22 -1.34
N LYS A 142 4.33 -9.76 -0.77
CA LYS A 142 5.55 -9.00 -0.46
C LYS A 142 6.10 -8.26 -1.69
N LYS A 143 6.09 -8.92 -2.85
CA LYS A 143 6.56 -8.36 -4.13
C LYS A 143 5.65 -7.20 -4.57
N TYR A 144 4.33 -7.40 -4.57
CA TYR A 144 3.38 -6.38 -5.04
C TYR A 144 3.35 -5.15 -4.14
N ILE A 145 3.37 -5.34 -2.82
CA ILE A 145 3.42 -4.22 -1.84
C ILE A 145 4.70 -3.41 -2.05
N LYS A 146 5.84 -4.08 -2.24
CA LYS A 146 7.13 -3.42 -2.53
C LYS A 146 7.09 -2.65 -3.86
N ASN A 147 6.48 -3.22 -4.90
CA ASN A 147 6.34 -2.57 -6.20
C ASN A 147 5.48 -1.30 -6.09
N ILE A 148 4.35 -1.34 -5.38
CA ILE A 148 3.50 -0.17 -5.13
C ILE A 148 4.31 0.95 -4.45
N TYR A 149 4.99 0.63 -3.36
CA TYR A 149 5.76 1.61 -2.61
C TYR A 149 6.89 2.22 -3.46
N THR A 150 7.59 1.39 -4.24
CA THR A 150 8.66 1.82 -5.15
C THR A 150 8.12 2.73 -6.26
N ALA A 151 7.01 2.35 -6.90
CA ALA A 151 6.38 3.15 -7.95
C ALA A 151 5.90 4.51 -7.42
N ARG A 152 5.28 4.55 -6.23
CA ARG A 152 4.90 5.80 -5.55
C ARG A 152 6.12 6.68 -5.27
N SER A 153 7.20 6.10 -4.76
CA SER A 153 8.46 6.81 -4.49
C SER A 153 9.07 7.40 -5.78
N GLN A 154 9.16 6.60 -6.84
CA GLN A 154 9.66 7.05 -8.15
C GLN A 154 8.77 8.15 -8.77
N TYR A 155 7.45 8.05 -8.62
CA TYR A 155 6.52 9.08 -9.07
C TYR A 155 6.76 10.41 -8.35
N LEU A 156 6.84 10.40 -7.02
CA LEU A 156 7.01 11.63 -6.23
C LEU A 156 8.40 12.26 -6.37
N HIS A 157 9.45 11.46 -6.52
CA HIS A 157 10.83 11.96 -6.49
C HIS A 157 11.48 12.12 -7.86
N ALA A 158 11.09 11.30 -8.84
CA ALA A 158 11.67 11.30 -10.18
C ALA A 158 10.67 11.68 -11.27
N GLY A 159 9.41 11.98 -10.92
CA GLY A 159 8.36 12.26 -11.90
C GLY A 159 8.04 11.08 -12.83
N SER A 160 8.45 9.86 -12.43
CA SER A 160 8.25 8.66 -13.24
C SER A 160 6.79 8.22 -13.19
N SER A 161 6.21 7.84 -14.34
CA SER A 161 4.84 7.31 -14.39
C SER A 161 4.72 6.05 -13.53
N MET A 162 3.61 5.90 -12.80
CA MET A 162 3.26 4.61 -12.22
C MET A 162 2.73 3.71 -13.35
N ASN A 163 3.22 2.47 -13.42
CA ASN A 163 2.77 1.52 -14.44
C ASN A 163 1.48 0.85 -13.94
N LEU A 164 0.38 1.58 -14.05
CA LEU A 164 -0.95 1.14 -13.61
C LEU A 164 -1.46 -0.01 -14.48
N SER A 165 -2.28 -0.89 -13.90
CA SER A 165 -2.91 -1.96 -14.67
C SER A 165 -3.87 -1.38 -15.72
N SER A 166 -3.99 -2.03 -16.87
CA SER A 166 -4.94 -1.61 -17.92
C SER A 166 -6.40 -1.61 -17.43
N TYR A 167 -6.73 -2.43 -16.43
CA TYR A 167 -8.03 -2.41 -15.76
C TYR A 167 -8.28 -1.14 -14.96
N ASP A 168 -7.27 -0.57 -14.30
CA ASP A 168 -7.41 0.73 -13.63
C ASP A 168 -7.77 1.83 -14.65
N LEU A 169 -7.22 1.75 -15.88
CA LEU A 169 -7.52 2.68 -16.96
C LEU A 169 -8.89 2.44 -17.62
N LEU A 170 -9.35 1.18 -17.66
CA LEU A 170 -10.66 0.79 -18.19
C LEU A 170 -11.80 1.11 -17.22
N CYS A 171 -11.59 1.01 -15.91
CA CYS A 171 -12.59 1.39 -14.91
C CYS A 171 -12.83 2.92 -14.87
N ILE A 172 -11.84 3.73 -15.24
CA ILE A 172 -11.98 5.19 -15.36
C ILE A 172 -12.84 5.57 -16.58
N LYS A 173 -12.78 4.78 -17.66
CA LYS A 173 -13.60 4.99 -18.86
C LYS A 173 -14.82 4.08 -18.79
N LYS A 174 -15.94 4.56 -18.22
CA LYS A 174 -17.27 3.90 -18.28
C LYS A 174 -17.54 3.38 -19.71
N THR A 175 -17.24 2.11 -19.96
CA THR A 175 -17.75 1.37 -21.10
C THR A 175 -18.84 0.44 -20.58
N GLU A 176 -19.95 0.39 -21.32
CA GLU A 176 -21.16 -0.41 -21.05
C GLU A 176 -20.92 -1.93 -21.00
N ILE A 177 -19.67 -2.39 -21.12
CA ILE A 177 -19.29 -3.78 -20.90
C ILE A 177 -19.07 -3.95 -19.40
N GLY A 178 -20.14 -4.36 -18.75
CA GLY A 178 -20.16 -4.70 -17.34
C GLY A 178 -19.05 -5.68 -16.95
N VAL A 179 -18.44 -5.37 -15.81
CA VAL A 179 -17.97 -6.33 -14.82
C VAL A 179 -16.79 -7.22 -15.22
N LEU A 180 -15.58 -6.64 -15.18
CA LEU A 180 -14.45 -7.33 -14.56
C LEU A 180 -13.84 -6.38 -13.52
N LYS A 181 -14.49 -6.36 -12.36
CA LYS A 181 -13.83 -5.95 -11.11
C LYS A 181 -12.84 -7.08 -10.73
N TYR A 182 -11.86 -6.78 -9.89
CA TYR A 182 -11.15 -7.69 -8.97
C TYR A 182 -9.77 -8.24 -9.39
N ASP A 183 -8.78 -8.00 -8.51
CA ASP A 183 -7.67 -8.84 -8.02
C ASP A 183 -6.93 -9.79 -8.98
N ILE A 184 -6.69 -9.39 -10.23
CA ILE A 184 -5.94 -10.20 -11.22
C ILE A 184 -4.44 -9.92 -11.14
N ASN A 185 -3.67 -10.90 -10.71
CA ASN A 185 -2.28 -11.08 -11.08
C ASN A 185 -2.28 -11.53 -12.54
N PHE A 186 -1.84 -10.69 -13.47
CA PHE A 186 -1.62 -11.14 -14.85
C PHE A 186 -0.48 -12.15 -14.87
N LYS A 187 -0.78 -13.41 -14.57
CA LYS A 187 0.06 -14.54 -14.98
C LYS A 187 -0.10 -14.66 -16.48
N ILE A 188 0.74 -13.93 -17.19
CA ILE A 188 1.07 -14.31 -18.55
C ILE A 188 1.79 -15.65 -18.43
N SER A 189 1.33 -16.61 -19.22
CA SER A 189 1.87 -17.95 -19.36
C SER A 189 3.39 -17.97 -19.14
N GLU A 190 3.87 -18.79 -18.20
CA GLU A 190 5.30 -19.03 -18.00
C GLU A 190 5.92 -19.48 -19.33
N GLY A 191 6.52 -18.54 -20.07
CA GLY A 191 6.99 -18.77 -21.44
C GLY A 191 7.11 -17.50 -22.29
N GLU A 192 6.38 -16.42 -21.97
CA GLU A 192 6.42 -15.17 -22.74
C GLU A 192 6.85 -13.99 -21.83
N GLU A 193 8.16 -13.86 -21.60
CA GLU A 193 8.72 -12.84 -20.71
C GLU A 193 8.56 -11.38 -21.22
N ASP A 194 8.00 -11.16 -22.42
CA ASP A 194 7.97 -9.87 -23.12
C ASP A 194 6.62 -9.56 -23.80
N GLU A 195 5.48 -9.94 -23.21
CA GLU A 195 4.21 -9.44 -23.74
C GLU A 195 4.06 -7.94 -23.50
N THR A 196 4.21 -7.20 -24.59
CA THR A 196 4.06 -5.75 -24.65
C THR A 196 2.57 -5.41 -24.61
N ILE A 197 2.07 -4.88 -23.50
CA ILE A 197 0.71 -4.31 -23.46
C ILE A 197 0.72 -2.99 -24.22
N ILE A 198 0.15 -2.97 -25.43
CA ILE A 198 -0.03 -1.75 -26.23
C ILE A 198 -1.31 -1.05 -25.76
N VAL A 199 -1.17 0.03 -24.98
CA VAL A 199 -2.30 0.90 -24.65
C VAL A 199 -2.54 1.87 -25.83
N LYS A 200 -3.75 1.89 -26.38
CA LYS A 200 -4.15 2.81 -27.47
C LYS A 200 -3.88 4.27 -27.06
N GLY A 201 -2.91 4.92 -27.71
CA GLY A 201 -2.59 6.34 -27.51
C GLY A 201 -1.11 6.71 -27.53
N GLY A 202 -0.21 5.74 -27.51
CA GLY A 202 1.23 5.96 -27.63
C GLY A 202 2.00 4.71 -27.25
N PHE A 203 3.04 4.38 -27.99
CA PHE A 203 3.85 3.18 -27.80
C PHE A 203 4.70 3.27 -26.52
N LYS A 204 4.08 3.11 -25.35
CA LYS A 204 4.82 2.78 -24.13
C LYS A 204 4.84 1.26 -23.98
N LYS A 205 6.02 0.67 -24.11
CA LYS A 205 6.25 -0.74 -23.78
C LYS A 205 6.31 -0.85 -22.27
N TYR A 206 5.41 -1.63 -21.68
CA TYR A 206 5.45 -1.96 -20.26
C TYR A 206 5.93 -3.40 -20.12
N THR A 207 6.95 -3.61 -19.30
CA THR A 207 7.28 -4.95 -18.83
C THR A 207 6.28 -5.31 -17.73
N THR A 208 5.69 -6.49 -17.84
CA THR A 208 4.63 -6.98 -16.95
C THR A 208 5.10 -7.09 -15.50
N LYS A 209 6.42 -7.25 -15.30
CA LYS A 209 7.13 -7.23 -14.01
C LYS A 209 6.91 -5.92 -13.22
N ASN A 210 6.59 -4.82 -13.89
CA ASN A 210 6.44 -3.50 -13.27
C ASN A 210 4.99 -3.03 -13.14
N ILE A 211 4.01 -3.81 -13.60
CA ILE A 211 2.60 -3.45 -13.50
C ILE A 211 2.15 -3.53 -12.04
N LEU A 212 1.52 -2.46 -11.56
CA LEU A 212 0.91 -2.41 -10.24
C LEU A 212 -0.35 -3.29 -10.20
N PRO A 213 -0.68 -3.87 -9.02
CA PRO A 213 -1.90 -4.66 -8.89
C PRO A 213 -3.15 -3.79 -9.15
N TYR A 214 -4.32 -4.39 -9.14
CA TYR A 214 -5.57 -3.64 -9.26
C TYR A 214 -5.76 -2.69 -8.06
N LEU A 215 -6.27 -1.48 -8.30
CA LEU A 215 -6.42 -0.48 -7.26
C LEU A 215 -7.27 -0.95 -6.07
N HIS A 216 -8.38 -1.64 -6.33
CA HIS A 216 -9.25 -2.13 -5.26
C HIS A 216 -8.63 -3.27 -4.46
N TRP A 217 -7.71 -4.05 -5.04
CA TRP A 217 -6.94 -5.04 -4.27
C TRP A 217 -6.18 -4.31 -3.16
N PHE A 218 -5.50 -3.22 -3.52
CA PHE A 218 -4.71 -2.46 -2.56
C PHE A 218 -5.58 -1.68 -1.58
N GLU A 219 -6.69 -1.10 -2.04
CA GLU A 219 -7.70 -0.47 -1.18
C GLU A 219 -8.20 -1.42 -0.08
N ARG A 220 -8.61 -2.64 -0.45
CA ARG A 220 -9.08 -3.65 0.51
C ARG A 220 -7.97 -4.10 1.46
N LEU A 221 -6.75 -4.26 0.96
CA LEU A 221 -5.59 -4.56 1.81
C LEU A 221 -5.37 -3.46 2.85
N VAL A 222 -5.47 -2.19 2.45
CA VAL A 222 -5.32 -1.04 3.37
C VAL A 222 -6.46 -0.98 4.37
N ASN A 223 -7.71 -1.24 3.95
CA ASN A 223 -8.85 -1.34 4.84
C ASN A 223 -8.64 -2.40 5.93
N GLU A 224 -8.13 -3.57 5.52
CA GLU A 224 -7.83 -4.66 6.44
C GLU A 224 -6.71 -4.28 7.42
N CYS A 225 -5.66 -3.60 6.94
CA CYS A 225 -4.57 -3.12 7.78
C CYS A 225 -5.07 -2.13 8.85
N ILE A 226 -5.92 -1.18 8.47
CA ILE A 226 -6.51 -0.19 9.40
C ILE A 226 -7.38 -0.90 10.44
N SER A 227 -8.19 -1.88 10.00
CA SER A 227 -9.09 -2.63 10.86
C SER A 227 -8.33 -3.48 11.88
N ASN A 228 -7.28 -4.18 11.45
CA ASN A 228 -6.48 -5.04 12.32
C ASN A 228 -5.53 -4.26 13.23
N PHE A 229 -5.06 -3.08 12.81
CA PHE A 229 -4.28 -2.21 13.68
C PHE A 229 -5.02 -1.90 15.00
N LEU A 230 -6.31 -1.54 14.90
CA LEU A 230 -7.14 -1.30 16.09
C LEU A 230 -7.27 -2.54 16.96
N ASN A 231 -7.35 -3.73 16.38
CA ASN A 231 -7.53 -4.97 17.14
C ASN A 231 -6.25 -5.45 17.82
N GLU A 232 -5.08 -5.22 17.23
CA GLU A 232 -3.80 -5.70 17.77
C GLU A 232 -3.20 -4.75 18.81
N ASP A 233 -3.26 -3.44 18.56
CA ASP A 233 -2.57 -2.46 19.41
C ASP A 233 -3.46 -1.91 20.53
N SER A 234 -4.79 -2.05 20.45
CA SER A 234 -5.68 -1.82 21.62
C SER A 234 -5.37 -2.76 22.79
N ASN A 235 -4.84 -3.95 22.51
CA ASN A 235 -4.57 -4.99 23.50
C ASN A 235 -3.21 -4.86 24.18
N LYS A 236 -2.33 -3.95 23.73
CA LYS A 236 -0.99 -3.73 24.34
C LYS A 236 -0.97 -2.64 25.41
N VAL A 237 -2.09 -1.96 25.60
CA VAL A 237 -2.23 -0.80 26.51
C VAL A 237 -2.96 -1.20 27.81
N LEU A 238 -3.29 -2.49 27.97
CA LEU A 238 -3.79 -3.12 29.19
C LEU A 238 -2.68 -3.96 29.83
#